data_AF-A0A5M3X1F4-F1
#
_entry.id   AF-A0A5M3X1F4-F1
#
_cell.length_a   1.000
_cell.length_b   1.000
_cell.length_c   1.000
_cell.angle_alpha   90.00
_cell.angle_beta   90.00
_cell.angle_gamma   90.00
#
_symmetry.space_group_name_H-M   'P 1'
#
loop_
_entity.id
_entity.type
_entity.pdbx_description
1 polymer ?
#
loop_
_entity_poly.entity_id
_entity_poly.type
_entity_poly.pdbx_seq_one_letter_code
_entity_poly.pdbx_strand_id
1 'polypeptide(L)'
;MQGQAYVLLGPMLNGRAVPLELRAGWAAKAGRLDGDECLDVVVSNPFASVLSDGSTVPGAGVAYVFWGGKTSTRSRLELKVPAPRANAHFGWSLAIASGTVAVGAPHEDADEVADSGAAYVFRFDGRKPREPQRITQNTPGVPGAAQPGDMFGWSLAFARLGGNPGDVDLAVGAPFEDREEVGQIDTGAVTVVYDVATKPWTYRGVGWDLSLVDSGTQSRSGDHFGHSLAYGTHAGKGYLAVGAPHADVGGARDSGLALLFESTSGDPRLIRSLHEGSVGIGDLPEPGDMFGYALAFVGADLLAGVPGQSEIRRLECGAVQAIPIDPTRGVSRIIRLADGQLYDHFGWSLARTGDGFALVGVPDRGTTGAVAVVSPGGGEPQLIFPDGDALEFGAAVTG
;
A
#
# COMPACT_ATOMS: atom_id res chain seq x y z
N MET A 1 12.72 -0.17 16.05
CA MET A 1 11.66 0.86 16.22
C MET A 1 10.56 0.34 17.14
N GLN A 2 9.94 1.21 17.95
CA GLN A 2 8.80 0.85 18.81
C GLN A 2 7.50 1.31 18.12
N GLY A 3 7.03 0.56 17.11
CA GLY A 3 5.73 0.84 16.51
C GLY A 3 4.59 0.50 17.46
N GLN A 4 3.50 1.27 17.42
CA GLN A 4 2.30 1.06 18.24
C GLN A 4 1.06 1.11 17.34
N ALA A 5 0.23 0.06 17.37
CA ALA A 5 -1.03 0.00 16.62
C ALA A 5 -2.19 0.47 17.50
N TYR A 6 -3.21 1.09 16.88
CA TYR A 6 -4.41 1.59 17.55
C TYR A 6 -5.67 1.12 16.82
N VAL A 7 -6.77 0.99 17.56
CA VAL A 7 -8.10 0.75 17.01
C VAL A 7 -9.02 1.90 17.42
N LEU A 8 -9.80 2.41 16.47
CA LEU A 8 -10.81 3.42 16.75
C LEU A 8 -12.07 2.74 17.33
N LEU A 9 -12.42 3.08 18.56
CA LEU A 9 -13.64 2.60 19.22
C LEU A 9 -14.71 3.70 19.20
N GLY A 10 -15.88 3.40 18.64
CA GLY A 10 -17.03 4.32 18.59
C GLY A 10 -17.33 4.82 17.17
N PRO A 11 -18.26 5.78 17.01
CA PRO A 11 -18.56 6.39 15.72
C PRO A 11 -17.33 7.07 15.13
N MET A 12 -17.12 7.00 13.81
CA MET A 12 -15.92 7.51 13.13
C MET A 12 -15.47 8.92 13.56
N LEU A 13 -16.41 9.86 13.74
CA LEU A 13 -16.09 11.25 14.07
C LEU A 13 -15.98 11.56 15.57
N ASN A 14 -16.40 10.63 16.43
CA ASN A 14 -16.43 10.81 17.89
C ASN A 14 -15.75 9.64 18.64
N GLY A 15 -15.00 8.82 17.90
CA GLY A 15 -14.37 7.63 18.41
C GLY A 15 -13.07 7.95 19.15
N ARG A 16 -12.59 6.97 19.92
CA ARG A 16 -11.33 7.07 20.67
C ARG A 16 -10.32 6.06 20.12
N ALA A 17 -9.12 6.52 19.79
CA ALA A 17 -8.03 5.66 19.34
C ALA A 17 -7.34 5.00 20.54
N VAL A 18 -7.52 3.69 20.69
CA VAL A 18 -7.01 2.91 21.83
C VAL A 18 -5.87 1.99 21.36
N PRO A 19 -4.72 1.97 22.07
CA PRO A 19 -3.57 1.15 21.68
C PRO A 19 -3.85 -0.35 21.83
N LEU A 20 -3.28 -1.15 20.92
CA LEU A 20 -3.14 -2.59 21.05
C LEU A 20 -1.88 -2.91 21.86
N GLU A 21 -1.91 -3.80 22.84
CA GLU A 21 -0.73 -4.15 23.65
C GLU A 21 0.30 -4.99 22.85
N LEU A 22 0.97 -4.37 21.88
CA LEU A 22 1.93 -4.98 20.96
C LEU A 22 2.86 -3.95 20.33
N ARG A 23 4.08 -4.38 19.99
CA ARG A 23 5.03 -3.58 19.20
C ARG A 23 4.90 -3.94 17.72
N ALA A 24 4.06 -3.21 16.99
CA ALA A 24 3.78 -3.37 15.57
C ALA A 24 2.99 -2.16 15.07
N GLY A 25 2.60 -2.16 13.80
CA GLY A 25 1.90 -1.04 13.15
C GLY A 25 2.66 -0.46 11.97
N TRP A 26 3.70 -1.15 11.50
CA TRP A 26 4.43 -0.77 10.29
C TRP A 26 3.51 -0.77 9.07
N ALA A 27 2.76 -1.86 8.89
CA ALA A 27 1.64 -1.91 7.98
C ALA A 27 0.37 -2.37 8.71
N ALA A 28 -0.77 -1.91 8.22
CA ALA A 28 -2.09 -2.32 8.67
C ALA A 28 -3.02 -2.52 7.47
N LYS A 29 -3.82 -3.57 7.51
CA LYS A 29 -4.93 -3.82 6.59
C LYS A 29 -6.11 -4.44 7.31
N ALA A 30 -7.30 -4.02 6.91
CA ALA A 30 -8.55 -4.55 7.39
C ALA A 30 -9.25 -5.32 6.26
N GLY A 31 -9.94 -6.39 6.62
CA GLY A 31 -10.65 -7.22 5.66
C GLY A 31 -11.39 -8.35 6.35
N ARG A 32 -12.10 -9.16 5.58
CA ARG A 32 -12.83 -10.32 6.11
C ARG A 32 -12.02 -11.59 5.86
N LEU A 33 -11.64 -12.28 6.93
CA LEU A 33 -10.80 -13.47 6.85
C LEU A 33 -11.52 -14.76 7.26
N ASP A 34 -12.36 -14.73 8.29
CA ASP A 34 -13.00 -15.94 8.83
C ASP A 34 -14.47 -16.13 8.42
N GLY A 35 -15.03 -15.20 7.66
CA GLY A 35 -16.39 -15.28 7.13
C GLY A 35 -17.49 -14.92 8.12
N ASP A 36 -17.18 -14.33 9.27
CA ASP A 36 -18.16 -14.00 10.31
C ASP A 36 -18.87 -12.64 10.13
N GLU A 37 -18.71 -12.02 8.97
CA GLU A 37 -19.19 -10.66 8.62
C GLU A 37 -18.65 -9.53 9.52
N CYS A 38 -17.70 -9.80 10.40
CA CYS A 38 -16.96 -8.78 11.11
C CYS A 38 -15.70 -8.41 10.32
N LEU A 39 -15.18 -7.21 10.60
CA LEU A 39 -13.94 -6.75 10.00
C LEU A 39 -12.79 -7.25 10.88
N ASP A 40 -11.87 -7.97 10.27
CA ASP A 40 -10.63 -8.40 10.88
C ASP A 40 -9.53 -7.40 10.54
N VAL A 41 -8.51 -7.33 11.39
CA VAL A 41 -7.38 -6.41 11.21
C VAL A 41 -6.09 -7.21 11.26
N VAL A 42 -5.22 -7.00 10.28
CA VAL A 42 -3.85 -7.48 10.28
C VAL A 42 -2.91 -6.30 10.45
N VAL A 43 -2.02 -6.39 11.44
CA VAL A 43 -0.93 -5.44 11.67
C VAL A 43 0.39 -6.16 11.73
N SER A 44 1.49 -5.49 11.35
CA SER A 44 2.79 -6.14 11.22
C SER A 44 3.93 -5.40 11.90
N ASN A 45 4.97 -6.16 12.23
CA ASN A 45 6.27 -5.67 12.68
C ASN A 45 7.37 -6.38 11.88
N PRO A 46 7.89 -5.77 10.81
CA PRO A 46 8.94 -6.37 9.99
C PRO A 46 10.27 -6.54 10.75
N PHE A 47 10.51 -5.76 11.82
CA PHE A 47 11.75 -5.82 12.58
C PHE A 47 11.70 -6.79 13.77
N ALA A 48 10.60 -7.53 13.92
CA ALA A 48 10.48 -8.49 15.01
C ALA A 48 11.51 -9.61 14.88
N SER A 49 12.10 -9.99 16.02
CA SER A 49 12.89 -11.23 16.10
C SER A 49 11.95 -12.42 16.31
N VAL A 50 12.15 -13.49 15.56
CA VAL A 50 11.31 -14.71 15.62
C VAL A 50 12.11 -15.87 16.18
N LEU A 51 11.53 -16.60 17.13
CA LEU A 51 12.12 -17.85 17.62
C LEU A 51 11.83 -18.98 16.62
N SER A 52 12.88 -19.63 16.11
CA SER A 52 12.82 -20.76 15.19
C SER A 52 13.89 -21.79 15.57
N ASP A 53 13.50 -23.06 15.72
CA ASP A 53 14.36 -24.19 16.09
C ASP A 53 15.30 -23.93 17.28
N GLY A 54 14.78 -23.25 18.30
CA GLY A 54 15.52 -22.93 19.53
C GLY A 54 16.48 -21.75 19.41
N SER A 55 16.48 -21.05 18.26
CA SER A 55 17.32 -19.87 18.00
C SER A 55 16.49 -18.64 17.68
N THR A 56 16.99 -17.46 18.04
CA THR A 56 16.35 -16.19 17.71
C THR A 56 16.86 -15.70 16.37
N VAL A 57 15.95 -15.51 15.40
CA VAL A 57 16.23 -14.95 14.07
C VAL A 57 15.87 -13.46 14.08
N PRO A 58 16.86 -12.54 14.13
CA PRO A 58 16.61 -11.11 14.22
C PRO A 58 16.08 -10.54 12.91
N GLY A 59 15.17 -9.56 12.97
CA GLY A 59 14.64 -8.89 11.78
C GLY A 59 13.86 -9.80 10.81
N ALA A 60 13.47 -10.99 11.25
CA ALA A 60 12.70 -11.92 10.42
C ALA A 60 11.30 -11.38 10.12
N GLY A 61 10.70 -10.67 11.09
CA GLY A 61 9.40 -10.06 10.96
C GLY A 61 8.22 -10.98 11.30
N VAL A 62 7.08 -10.38 11.60
CA VAL A 62 5.83 -11.07 11.98
C VAL A 62 4.62 -10.23 11.64
N ALA A 63 3.51 -10.88 11.29
CA ALA A 63 2.20 -10.24 11.18
C ALA A 63 1.22 -10.84 12.20
N TYR A 64 0.29 -10.03 12.68
CA TYR A 64 -0.68 -10.38 13.71
C TYR A 64 -2.09 -10.18 13.19
N VAL A 65 -2.93 -11.21 13.29
CA VAL A 65 -4.37 -11.12 12.95
C VAL A 65 -5.17 -10.91 14.22
N PHE A 66 -5.99 -9.87 14.21
CA PHE A 66 -6.99 -9.52 15.22
C PHE A 66 -8.36 -9.78 14.63
N TRP A 67 -9.10 -10.69 15.27
CA TRP A 67 -10.42 -11.10 14.82
C TRP A 67 -11.50 -10.13 15.26
N GLY A 68 -12.37 -9.74 14.35
CA GLY A 68 -13.60 -9.03 14.67
C GLY A 68 -14.61 -9.90 15.43
N GLY A 69 -15.68 -9.28 15.91
CA GLY A 69 -16.89 -9.99 16.38
C GLY A 69 -17.22 -9.94 17.88
N LYS A 70 -18.36 -10.53 18.23
CA LYS A 70 -18.98 -10.45 19.57
C LYS A 70 -18.20 -11.16 20.68
N THR A 71 -17.33 -12.09 20.33
CA THR A 71 -16.43 -12.77 21.27
C THR A 71 -15.08 -12.07 21.23
N SER A 72 -14.97 -10.97 21.99
CA SER A 72 -13.75 -10.18 22.13
C SER A 72 -12.70 -10.90 22.99
N THR A 73 -12.26 -12.08 22.59
CA THR A 73 -10.97 -12.55 23.10
C THR A 73 -9.92 -11.66 22.45
N ARG A 74 -9.15 -10.92 23.24
CA ARG A 74 -7.93 -10.19 22.78
C ARG A 74 -6.85 -11.13 22.20
N SER A 75 -7.19 -12.38 21.88
CA SER A 75 -6.30 -13.35 21.28
C SER A 75 -5.99 -12.92 19.85
N ARG A 76 -4.69 -12.90 19.55
CA ARG A 76 -4.17 -12.67 18.21
C ARG A 76 -3.62 -13.98 17.65
N LEU A 77 -3.69 -14.13 16.34
CA LEU A 77 -2.95 -15.16 15.62
C LEU A 77 -1.66 -14.53 15.08
N GLU A 78 -0.54 -15.24 15.21
CA GLU A 78 0.73 -14.84 14.59
C GLU A 78 0.87 -15.55 13.24
N LEU A 79 1.11 -14.76 12.18
CA LEU A 79 1.55 -15.25 10.88
C LEU A 79 3.07 -15.17 10.83
N LYS A 80 3.68 -16.34 10.60
CA LYS A 80 5.12 -16.53 10.47
C LYS A 80 5.38 -17.40 9.26
N VAL A 81 6.57 -17.26 8.69
CA VAL A 81 7.04 -18.14 7.62
C VAL A 81 7.71 -19.38 8.24
N PRO A 82 7.61 -20.58 7.63
CA PRO A 82 8.17 -21.81 8.19
C PRO A 82 9.70 -21.77 8.42
N ALA A 83 10.43 -21.10 7.53
CA ALA A 83 11.88 -20.93 7.60
C ALA A 83 12.23 -19.43 7.62
N PRO A 84 12.10 -18.75 8.78
CA PRO A 84 12.38 -17.32 8.86
C PRO A 84 13.86 -17.04 8.64
N ARG A 85 14.15 -15.99 7.88
CA ARG A 85 15.52 -15.53 7.60
C ARG A 85 15.80 -14.22 8.33
N ALA A 86 17.05 -14.02 8.71
CA ALA A 86 17.43 -12.79 9.37
C ALA A 86 17.26 -11.60 8.41
N ASN A 87 16.75 -10.49 8.93
CA ASN A 87 16.51 -9.23 8.19
C ASN A 87 15.59 -9.33 6.96
N ALA A 88 14.84 -10.43 6.80
CA ALA A 88 13.89 -10.57 5.69
C ALA A 88 12.74 -9.55 5.73
N HIS A 89 12.49 -8.95 6.90
CA HIS A 89 11.47 -7.92 7.10
C HIS A 89 10.05 -8.35 6.68
N PHE A 90 9.69 -9.61 6.97
CA PHE A 90 8.34 -10.11 6.74
C PHE A 90 7.31 -9.27 7.50
N GLY A 91 6.30 -8.78 6.79
CA GLY A 91 5.34 -7.82 7.34
C GLY A 91 5.61 -6.39 6.90
N TRP A 92 6.50 -6.15 5.95
CA TRP A 92 6.73 -4.82 5.39
C TRP A 92 5.47 -4.24 4.74
N SER A 93 4.76 -5.07 3.98
CA SER A 93 3.52 -4.71 3.29
C SER A 93 2.45 -5.78 3.52
N LEU A 94 1.18 -5.38 3.40
CA LEU A 94 0.02 -6.23 3.64
C LEU A 94 -1.04 -6.00 2.57
N ALA A 95 -1.71 -7.07 2.16
CA ALA A 95 -2.98 -7.02 1.43
C ALA A 95 -3.94 -8.09 1.96
N ILE A 96 -5.25 -7.81 1.95
CA ILE A 96 -6.28 -8.75 2.41
C ILE A 96 -7.43 -8.77 1.41
N ALA A 97 -7.83 -9.98 0.97
CA ALA A 97 -9.03 -10.18 0.18
C ALA A 97 -9.48 -11.64 0.25
N SER A 98 -10.80 -11.88 0.22
CA SER A 98 -11.38 -13.21 -0.01
C SER A 98 -10.79 -14.32 0.88
N GLY A 99 -10.70 -14.11 2.21
CA GLY A 99 -10.14 -15.11 3.12
C GLY A 99 -8.63 -15.36 2.95
N THR A 100 -7.91 -14.40 2.36
CA THR A 100 -6.49 -14.52 2.05
C THR A 100 -5.76 -13.26 2.51
N VAL A 101 -4.56 -13.45 3.07
CA VAL A 101 -3.62 -12.37 3.42
C VAL A 101 -2.36 -12.54 2.58
N ALA A 102 -1.91 -11.49 1.92
CA ALA A 102 -0.56 -11.40 1.36
C ALA A 102 0.32 -10.54 2.26
N VAL A 103 1.57 -10.97 2.46
CA VAL A 103 2.55 -10.31 3.32
C VAL A 103 3.88 -10.19 2.59
N GLY A 104 4.41 -8.97 2.49
CA GLY A 104 5.70 -8.70 1.84
C GLY A 104 6.89 -8.91 2.76
N ALA A 105 7.99 -9.38 2.18
CA ALA A 105 9.32 -9.52 2.78
C ALA A 105 10.37 -9.02 1.76
N PRO A 106 10.40 -7.71 1.45
CA PRO A 106 11.23 -7.15 0.37
C PRO A 106 12.74 -7.34 0.58
N HIS A 107 13.17 -7.57 1.82
CA HIS A 107 14.58 -7.77 2.16
C HIS A 107 14.98 -9.24 2.25
N GLU A 108 14.11 -10.15 1.79
CA GLU A 108 14.45 -11.57 1.77
C GLU A 108 15.33 -11.91 0.57
N ASP A 109 16.44 -12.62 0.78
CA ASP A 109 17.27 -13.03 -0.36
C ASP A 109 16.65 -14.23 -1.11
N ALA A 110 15.86 -13.97 -2.15
CA ALA A 110 15.28 -15.04 -2.95
C ALA A 110 16.34 -15.85 -3.68
N ASP A 111 16.39 -17.15 -3.42
CA ASP A 111 17.36 -18.08 -4.03
C ASP A 111 18.82 -17.57 -3.94
N GLU A 112 19.16 -16.99 -2.78
CA GLU A 112 20.47 -16.40 -2.46
C GLU A 112 20.80 -15.08 -3.16
N VAL A 113 19.84 -14.46 -3.87
CA VAL A 113 19.98 -13.12 -4.44
C VAL A 113 19.62 -12.06 -3.38
N ALA A 114 20.64 -11.35 -2.88
CA ALA A 114 20.52 -10.42 -1.75
C ALA A 114 19.42 -9.37 -1.94
N ASP A 115 18.54 -9.21 -0.94
CA ASP A 115 17.46 -8.18 -0.94
C ASP A 115 16.57 -8.15 -2.21
N SER A 116 16.47 -9.27 -2.94
CA SER A 116 15.61 -9.38 -4.13
C SER A 116 14.12 -9.45 -3.77
N GLY A 117 13.80 -9.91 -2.57
CA GLY A 117 12.47 -9.84 -1.98
C GLY A 117 11.55 -11.03 -2.27
N ALA A 118 10.48 -11.09 -1.48
CA ALA A 118 9.43 -12.11 -1.59
C ALA A 118 8.06 -11.57 -1.14
N ALA A 119 7.01 -12.24 -1.61
CA ALA A 119 5.64 -12.11 -1.10
C ALA A 119 5.12 -13.48 -0.63
N TYR A 120 4.45 -13.51 0.51
CA TYR A 120 3.86 -14.71 1.08
C TYR A 120 2.34 -14.62 1.10
N VAL A 121 1.66 -15.64 0.58
CA VAL A 121 0.20 -15.69 0.51
C VAL A 121 -0.35 -16.76 1.46
N PHE A 122 -1.07 -16.31 2.48
CA PHE A 122 -1.74 -17.14 3.48
C PHE A 122 -3.23 -17.23 3.17
N ARG A 123 -3.68 -18.43 2.83
CA ARG A 123 -5.12 -18.74 2.75
C ARG A 123 -5.64 -19.23 4.08
N PHE A 124 -6.85 -18.80 4.43
CA PHE A 124 -7.49 -19.19 5.67
C PHE A 124 -8.56 -20.25 5.45
N ASP A 125 -8.65 -21.18 6.39
CA ASP A 125 -9.77 -22.09 6.59
C ASP A 125 -10.39 -21.78 7.96
N GLY A 126 -11.43 -20.94 7.94
CA GLY A 126 -11.90 -20.23 9.15
C GLY A 126 -10.79 -19.36 9.74
N ARG A 127 -10.49 -19.53 11.03
CA ARG A 127 -9.40 -18.79 11.72
C ARG A 127 -8.02 -19.45 11.63
N LYS A 128 -7.85 -20.48 10.79
CA LYS A 128 -6.59 -21.21 10.65
C LYS A 128 -5.91 -20.88 9.33
N PRO A 129 -4.67 -20.35 9.34
CA PRO A 129 -3.91 -20.17 8.12
C PRO A 129 -3.42 -21.53 7.62
N ARG A 130 -3.45 -21.72 6.31
CA ARG A 130 -2.70 -22.79 5.63
C ARG A 130 -1.23 -22.43 5.57
N GLU A 131 -0.41 -23.39 5.17
CA GLU A 131 1.00 -23.12 4.85
C GLU A 131 1.09 -22.05 3.76
N PRO A 132 1.93 -21.01 3.94
CA PRO A 132 1.98 -19.91 3.00
C PRO A 132 2.64 -20.31 1.68
N GLN A 133 2.12 -19.76 0.59
CA GLN A 133 2.79 -19.80 -0.71
C GLN A 133 3.81 -18.68 -0.75
N ARG A 134 5.10 -19.01 -0.91
CA ARG A 134 6.19 -18.05 -1.11
C ARG A 134 6.32 -17.74 -2.61
N ILE A 135 6.32 -16.46 -2.97
CA ILE A 135 6.37 -15.99 -4.35
C ILE A 135 7.50 -14.98 -4.48
N THR A 136 8.30 -15.16 -5.51
CA THR A 136 9.46 -14.34 -5.90
C THR A 136 9.46 -14.18 -7.42
N GLN A 137 10.29 -13.30 -7.97
CA GLN A 137 10.46 -13.19 -9.43
C GLN A 137 11.01 -14.48 -10.07
N ASN A 138 11.72 -15.33 -9.31
CA ASN A 138 12.16 -16.65 -9.79
C ASN A 138 11.07 -17.73 -9.74
N THR A 139 9.90 -17.44 -9.19
CA THR A 139 8.81 -18.42 -9.11
C THR A 139 8.27 -18.71 -10.51
N PRO A 140 8.12 -19.99 -10.92
CA PRO A 140 7.63 -20.33 -12.26
C PRO A 140 6.31 -19.62 -12.62
N GLY A 141 6.33 -18.92 -13.74
CA GLY A 141 5.19 -18.17 -14.26
C GLY A 141 5.05 -16.74 -13.73
N VAL A 142 5.93 -16.30 -12.84
CA VAL A 142 6.11 -14.90 -12.45
C VAL A 142 7.13 -14.26 -13.41
N PRO A 143 6.81 -13.17 -14.12
CA PRO A 143 7.76 -12.48 -15.00
C PRO A 143 8.91 -11.82 -14.25
N GLY A 144 9.99 -11.54 -14.99
CA GLY A 144 11.22 -10.97 -14.45
C GLY A 144 12.19 -12.04 -13.94
N ALA A 145 13.24 -11.61 -13.26
CA ALA A 145 14.19 -12.46 -12.56
C ALA A 145 14.62 -11.72 -11.30
N ALA A 146 14.90 -12.44 -10.21
CA ALA A 146 15.39 -11.80 -9.00
C ALA A 146 16.80 -11.21 -9.23
N GLN A 147 16.95 -9.92 -8.96
CA GLN A 147 18.22 -9.20 -8.96
C GLN A 147 18.47 -8.58 -7.58
N PRO A 148 19.75 -8.29 -7.24
CA PRO A 148 20.07 -7.73 -5.94
C PRO A 148 19.42 -6.36 -5.74
N GLY A 149 18.57 -6.23 -4.72
CA GLY A 149 17.97 -4.96 -4.35
C GLY A 149 16.63 -4.62 -4.99
N ASP A 150 16.04 -5.47 -5.85
CA ASP A 150 14.72 -5.19 -6.47
C ASP A 150 13.60 -4.97 -5.44
N MET A 151 13.75 -5.61 -4.27
CA MET A 151 12.83 -5.56 -3.15
C MET A 151 11.38 -5.93 -3.52
N PHE A 152 11.21 -6.99 -4.30
CA PHE A 152 9.91 -7.55 -4.65
C PHE A 152 9.06 -7.80 -3.40
N GLY A 153 7.82 -7.31 -3.39
CA GLY A 153 6.96 -7.36 -2.21
C GLY A 153 6.97 -6.08 -1.39
N TRP A 154 7.63 -5.02 -1.86
CA TRP A 154 7.60 -3.69 -1.25
C TRP A 154 6.18 -3.16 -1.03
N SER A 155 5.32 -3.31 -2.03
CA SER A 155 3.90 -2.95 -1.97
C SER A 155 3.06 -4.10 -2.51
N LEU A 156 1.85 -4.26 -1.96
CA LEU A 156 0.94 -5.35 -2.32
C LEU A 156 -0.49 -4.86 -2.44
N ALA A 157 -1.20 -5.35 -3.46
CA ALA A 157 -2.65 -5.20 -3.58
C ALA A 157 -3.27 -6.46 -4.17
N PHE A 158 -4.27 -7.03 -3.49
CA PHE A 158 -5.14 -8.00 -4.13
C PHE A 158 -6.03 -7.30 -5.15
N ALA A 159 -6.22 -7.93 -6.30
CA ALA A 159 -6.93 -7.35 -7.42
C ALA A 159 -7.73 -8.43 -8.20
N ARG A 160 -8.56 -7.98 -9.15
CA ARG A 160 -9.16 -8.85 -10.18
C ARG A 160 -8.92 -8.20 -11.53
N LEU A 161 -7.85 -8.61 -12.20
CA LEU A 161 -7.16 -7.90 -13.28
C LEU A 161 -6.95 -8.77 -14.54
N GLY A 162 -7.78 -9.79 -14.72
CA GLY A 162 -7.70 -10.71 -15.86
C GLY A 162 -7.48 -12.17 -15.49
N GLY A 163 -7.41 -12.49 -14.19
CA GLY A 163 -7.52 -13.85 -13.68
C GLY A 163 -8.93 -14.43 -13.86
N ASN A 164 -9.14 -15.62 -13.31
CA ASN A 164 -10.46 -16.22 -13.22
C ASN A 164 -11.41 -15.31 -12.42
N PRO A 165 -12.66 -15.08 -12.85
CA PRO A 165 -13.58 -14.12 -12.20
C PRO A 165 -13.85 -14.34 -10.70
N GLY A 166 -13.65 -15.56 -10.19
CA GLY A 166 -13.83 -15.89 -8.77
C GLY A 166 -12.55 -15.82 -7.93
N ASP A 167 -11.40 -15.78 -8.57
CA ASP A 167 -10.10 -15.83 -7.91
C ASP A 167 -9.55 -14.41 -7.70
N VAL A 168 -8.63 -14.28 -6.76
CA VAL A 168 -7.91 -13.02 -6.54
C VAL A 168 -6.53 -13.11 -7.18
N ASP A 169 -6.16 -12.04 -7.85
CA ASP A 169 -4.83 -11.78 -8.38
C ASP A 169 -4.04 -10.97 -7.35
N LEU A 170 -2.71 -11.00 -7.41
CA LEU A 170 -1.85 -10.21 -6.55
C LEU A 170 -0.97 -9.28 -7.40
N ALA A 171 -1.18 -7.97 -7.27
CA ALA A 171 -0.22 -6.98 -7.74
C ALA A 171 0.89 -6.82 -6.69
N VAL A 172 2.14 -6.87 -7.15
CA VAL A 172 3.35 -6.77 -6.34
C VAL A 172 4.26 -5.70 -6.93
N GLY A 173 4.66 -4.74 -6.11
CA GLY A 173 5.65 -3.73 -6.48
C GLY A 173 7.08 -4.15 -6.15
N ALA A 174 7.99 -3.79 -7.03
CA ALA A 174 9.45 -3.85 -6.89
C ALA A 174 10.01 -2.47 -7.31
N PRO A 175 9.89 -1.44 -6.47
CA PRO A 175 10.24 -0.06 -6.85
C PRO A 175 11.73 0.14 -7.16
N PHE A 176 12.58 -0.80 -6.79
CA PHE A 176 14.02 -0.74 -7.02
C PHE A 176 14.45 -1.65 -8.18
N GLU A 177 13.51 -2.16 -8.97
CA GLU A 177 13.85 -2.90 -10.20
C GLU A 177 14.60 -2.00 -11.18
N ASP A 178 15.71 -2.53 -11.68
CA ASP A 178 16.55 -1.93 -12.71
C ASP A 178 16.00 -2.17 -14.12
N ARG A 179 16.32 -1.25 -15.04
CA ARG A 179 16.16 -1.47 -16.48
C ARG A 179 17.53 -1.63 -17.12
N GLU A 180 18.09 -2.82 -16.98
CA GLU A 180 19.44 -3.16 -17.43
C GLU A 180 19.65 -2.86 -18.92
N GLU A 181 18.62 -3.07 -19.76
CA GLU A 181 18.75 -2.90 -21.20
C GLU A 181 19.04 -1.45 -21.64
N VAL A 182 18.72 -0.47 -20.79
CA VAL A 182 18.96 0.96 -21.00
C VAL A 182 19.85 1.59 -19.91
N GLY A 183 20.35 0.79 -18.97
CA GLY A 183 21.27 1.24 -17.91
C GLY A 183 20.64 2.20 -16.91
N GLN A 184 19.34 2.08 -16.65
CA GLN A 184 18.63 2.86 -15.63
C GLN A 184 18.49 2.03 -14.36
N ILE A 185 18.74 2.66 -13.21
CA ILE A 185 18.74 1.99 -11.90
C ILE A 185 17.51 2.38 -11.10
N ASP A 186 16.93 1.46 -10.33
CA ASP A 186 15.82 1.74 -9.42
C ASP A 186 14.63 2.45 -10.10
N THR A 187 14.32 2.10 -11.35
CA THR A 187 13.18 2.71 -12.06
C THR A 187 11.84 2.18 -11.55
N GLY A 188 11.86 0.92 -11.09
CA GLY A 188 10.75 0.22 -10.49
C GLY A 188 9.84 -0.51 -11.49
N ALA A 189 9.24 -1.58 -10.99
CA ALA A 189 8.32 -2.44 -11.73
C ALA A 189 7.11 -2.87 -10.89
N VAL A 190 6.07 -3.32 -11.60
CA VAL A 190 4.92 -4.02 -11.00
C VAL A 190 4.68 -5.32 -11.73
N THR A 191 4.41 -6.37 -10.96
CA THR A 191 3.97 -7.67 -11.46
C THR A 191 2.58 -8.01 -10.93
N VAL A 192 1.69 -8.47 -11.80
CA VAL A 192 0.42 -9.10 -11.41
C VAL A 192 0.56 -10.61 -11.54
N VAL A 193 0.37 -11.31 -10.43
CA VAL A 193 0.32 -12.78 -10.36
C VAL A 193 -1.13 -13.22 -10.32
N TYR A 194 -1.57 -13.93 -11.36
CA TYR A 194 -2.97 -14.34 -11.52
C TYR A 194 -3.34 -15.55 -10.67
N ASP A 195 -4.58 -15.57 -10.19
CA ASP A 195 -5.19 -16.70 -9.49
C ASP A 195 -4.36 -17.21 -8.29
N VAL A 196 -3.70 -16.29 -7.58
CA VAL A 196 -2.64 -16.59 -6.62
C VAL A 196 -3.13 -17.50 -5.48
N ALA A 197 -4.41 -17.40 -5.16
CA ALA A 197 -5.08 -18.16 -4.11
C ALA A 197 -5.63 -19.52 -4.58
N THR A 198 -5.57 -19.91 -5.86
CA THR A 198 -6.16 -21.19 -6.31
C THR A 198 -5.23 -22.03 -7.15
N LYS A 199 -4.17 -21.45 -7.72
CA LYS A 199 -3.20 -22.14 -8.58
C LYS A 199 -1.76 -22.06 -8.05
N PRO A 200 -1.47 -22.61 -6.85
CA PRO A 200 -0.12 -22.61 -6.30
C PRO A 200 0.88 -23.18 -7.30
N TRP A 201 1.99 -22.46 -7.53
CA TRP A 201 3.15 -22.90 -8.32
C TRP A 201 2.90 -23.12 -9.83
N THR A 202 1.71 -22.77 -10.30
CA THR A 202 1.31 -22.83 -11.72
C THR A 202 0.79 -21.48 -12.17
N TYR A 203 1.45 -20.43 -11.68
CA TYR A 203 1.02 -19.06 -11.90
C TYR A 203 1.15 -18.68 -13.37
N ARG A 204 0.31 -17.73 -13.75
CA ARG A 204 0.53 -16.86 -14.90
C ARG A 204 0.74 -15.46 -14.31
N GLY A 205 1.66 -14.69 -14.86
CA GLY A 205 1.79 -13.29 -14.48
C GLY A 205 2.10 -12.42 -15.67
N VAL A 206 1.94 -11.13 -15.44
CA VAL A 206 2.35 -10.07 -16.36
C VAL A 206 3.10 -9.02 -15.55
N GLY A 207 4.21 -8.53 -16.07
CA GLY A 207 5.05 -7.53 -15.44
C GLY A 207 5.27 -6.36 -16.39
N TRP A 208 5.37 -5.16 -15.83
CA TRP A 208 5.69 -3.95 -16.59
C TRP A 208 6.39 -2.93 -15.70
N ASP A 209 7.11 -2.02 -16.34
CA ASP A 209 7.80 -0.90 -15.70
C ASP A 209 7.15 0.43 -16.12
N LEU A 210 7.76 1.54 -15.71
CA LEU A 210 7.26 2.88 -16.02
C LEU A 210 7.40 3.26 -17.51
N SER A 211 8.06 2.47 -18.36
CA SER A 211 8.19 2.78 -19.80
C SER A 211 6.85 2.77 -20.56
N LEU A 212 5.77 2.28 -19.95
CA LEU A 212 4.43 2.31 -20.52
C LEU A 212 3.82 3.73 -20.63
N VAL A 213 4.39 4.78 -20.01
CA VAL A 213 3.84 6.13 -20.13
C VAL A 213 4.11 6.72 -21.52
N ASP A 214 3.07 7.24 -22.16
CA ASP A 214 3.19 7.93 -23.46
C ASP A 214 3.81 9.33 -23.31
N SER A 215 4.34 9.84 -24.43
CA SER A 215 5.15 11.05 -24.60
C SER A 215 4.86 12.21 -23.62
N GLY A 216 5.65 12.31 -22.55
CA GLY A 216 5.60 13.43 -21.61
C GLY A 216 6.39 13.19 -20.32
N THR A 217 6.38 11.94 -19.84
CA THR A 217 7.21 11.51 -18.72
C THR A 217 8.12 10.39 -19.18
N GLN A 218 9.42 10.56 -18.98
CA GLN A 218 10.41 9.53 -19.27
C GLN A 218 10.67 8.79 -17.97
N SER A 219 10.63 7.46 -18.02
CA SER A 219 11.21 6.66 -16.95
C SER A 219 12.68 7.04 -16.78
N ARG A 220 13.11 7.27 -15.54
CA ARG A 220 14.45 7.65 -15.12
C ARG A 220 14.85 6.83 -13.91
N SER A 221 16.16 6.81 -13.68
CA SER A 221 16.69 6.17 -12.49
C SER A 221 16.13 6.81 -11.23
N GLY A 222 15.67 5.99 -10.28
CA GLY A 222 15.11 6.44 -9.01
C GLY A 222 13.63 6.86 -9.04
N ASP A 223 12.90 6.67 -10.15
CA ASP A 223 11.47 7.02 -10.22
C ASP A 223 10.58 6.16 -9.28
N HIS A 224 11.08 4.99 -8.88
CA HIS A 224 10.45 4.06 -7.92
C HIS A 224 9.01 3.64 -8.29
N PHE A 225 8.75 3.30 -9.55
CA PHE A 225 7.44 2.81 -9.96
C PHE A 225 7.07 1.49 -9.26
N GLY A 226 5.84 1.41 -8.74
CA GLY A 226 5.44 0.30 -7.87
C GLY A 226 5.65 0.57 -6.38
N HIS A 227 6.05 1.78 -6.00
CA HIS A 227 6.18 2.18 -4.60
C HIS A 227 4.88 2.02 -3.81
N SER A 228 3.75 2.40 -4.42
CA SER A 228 2.42 2.29 -3.83
C SER A 228 1.44 1.61 -4.79
N LEU A 229 0.54 0.80 -4.25
CA LEU A 229 -0.47 0.07 -5.01
C LEU A 229 -1.83 0.20 -4.33
N ALA A 230 -2.87 0.43 -5.14
CA ALA A 230 -4.26 0.36 -4.70
C ALA A 230 -5.12 -0.33 -5.74
N TYR A 231 -6.07 -1.14 -5.28
CA TYR A 231 -7.10 -1.73 -6.14
C TYR A 231 -8.48 -1.31 -5.67
N GLY A 232 -9.37 -1.02 -6.61
CA GLY A 232 -10.75 -0.64 -6.35
C GLY A 232 -11.67 -1.01 -7.50
N THR A 233 -12.97 -0.98 -7.24
CA THR A 233 -13.99 -1.23 -8.27
C THR A 233 -14.93 -0.04 -8.39
N HIS A 234 -15.21 0.37 -9.62
CA HIS A 234 -16.19 1.41 -9.92
C HIS A 234 -17.00 1.03 -11.16
N ALA A 235 -18.31 1.28 -11.14
CA ALA A 235 -19.22 1.01 -12.27
C ALA A 235 -19.07 -0.41 -12.88
N GLY A 236 -18.85 -1.42 -12.04
CA GLY A 236 -18.70 -2.82 -12.47
C GLY A 236 -17.33 -3.19 -13.05
N LYS A 237 -16.36 -2.29 -13.01
CA LYS A 237 -14.98 -2.52 -13.47
C LYS A 237 -13.98 -2.47 -12.32
N GLY A 238 -12.90 -3.23 -12.46
CA GLY A 238 -11.75 -3.18 -11.54
C GLY A 238 -10.68 -2.21 -12.04
N TYR A 239 -10.01 -1.55 -11.11
CA TYR A 239 -8.94 -0.59 -11.39
C TYR A 239 -7.76 -0.82 -10.47
N LEU A 240 -6.54 -0.79 -11.04
CA LEU A 240 -5.29 -0.79 -10.30
C LEU A 240 -4.62 0.57 -10.48
N ALA A 241 -4.29 1.22 -9.38
CA ALA A 241 -3.46 2.42 -9.38
C ALA A 241 -2.06 2.07 -8.88
N VAL A 242 -1.03 2.60 -9.54
CA VAL A 242 0.38 2.36 -9.24
C VAL A 242 1.11 3.69 -9.12
N GLY A 243 1.79 3.93 -8.00
CA GLY A 243 2.56 5.15 -7.75
C GLY A 243 4.03 5.05 -8.17
N ALA A 244 4.57 6.18 -8.63
CA ALA A 244 6.00 6.47 -8.81
C ALA A 244 6.25 7.85 -8.20
N PRO A 245 6.29 7.97 -6.86
CA PRO A 245 6.36 9.27 -6.19
C PRO A 245 7.65 10.03 -6.47
N HIS A 246 8.69 9.37 -6.95
CA HIS A 246 9.97 9.99 -7.26
C HIS A 246 10.13 10.32 -8.75
N ALA A 247 9.07 10.13 -9.54
CA ALA A 247 9.12 10.45 -10.96
C ALA A 247 9.26 11.96 -11.21
N ASP A 248 10.11 12.30 -12.18
CA ASP A 248 10.34 13.67 -12.62
C ASP A 248 9.31 14.11 -13.69
N VAL A 249 8.36 14.96 -13.30
CA VAL A 249 7.32 15.52 -14.18
C VAL A 249 7.65 16.95 -14.58
N GLY A 250 7.70 17.25 -15.88
CA GLY A 250 7.86 18.63 -16.38
C GLY A 250 9.16 19.33 -15.93
N GLY A 251 10.16 18.58 -15.46
CA GLY A 251 11.40 19.11 -14.89
C GLY A 251 11.38 19.35 -13.38
N ALA A 252 10.23 19.17 -12.71
CA ALA A 252 10.11 19.16 -11.26
C ALA A 252 10.58 17.80 -10.74
N ARG A 253 11.72 17.79 -10.04
CA ARG A 253 12.35 16.57 -9.54
C ARG A 253 11.52 15.92 -8.43
N ASP A 254 11.35 14.61 -8.45
CA ASP A 254 10.63 13.89 -7.39
C ASP A 254 9.21 14.44 -7.13
N SER A 255 8.57 15.00 -8.16
CA SER A 255 7.22 15.56 -8.06
C SER A 255 6.14 14.47 -8.10
N GLY A 256 6.47 13.33 -8.71
CA GLY A 256 5.70 12.11 -8.64
C GLY A 256 4.57 12.00 -9.68
N LEU A 257 4.17 10.76 -9.93
CA LEU A 257 3.00 10.43 -10.74
C LEU A 257 2.34 9.13 -10.25
N ALA A 258 1.12 8.88 -10.74
CA ALA A 258 0.46 7.59 -10.64
C ALA A 258 -0.12 7.15 -11.98
N LEU A 259 -0.02 5.86 -12.28
CA LEU A 259 -0.65 5.24 -13.44
C LEU A 259 -1.93 4.51 -13.02
N LEU A 260 -3.00 4.68 -13.80
CA LEU A 260 -4.29 4.02 -13.57
C LEU A 260 -4.56 3.01 -14.69
N PHE A 261 -4.75 1.75 -14.29
CA PHE A 261 -5.05 0.63 -15.17
C PHE A 261 -6.48 0.15 -14.96
N GLU A 262 -7.15 -0.19 -16.05
CA GLU A 262 -8.47 -0.83 -16.06
C GLU A 262 -8.33 -2.35 -16.24
N SER A 263 -9.08 -3.12 -15.46
CA SER A 263 -9.19 -4.57 -15.59
C SER A 263 -9.79 -4.95 -16.95
N THR A 264 -9.19 -5.95 -17.62
CA THR A 264 -9.70 -6.50 -18.87
C THR A 264 -9.85 -8.03 -18.75
N SER A 265 -10.28 -8.70 -19.83
CA SER A 265 -10.28 -10.16 -19.90
C SER A 265 -8.87 -10.76 -20.08
N GLY A 266 -7.86 -9.92 -20.32
CA GLY A 266 -6.45 -10.27 -20.38
C GLY A 266 -5.66 -9.33 -19.48
N ASP A 267 -4.51 -8.84 -19.96
CA ASP A 267 -3.66 -7.96 -19.17
C ASP A 267 -4.34 -6.60 -18.87
N PRO A 268 -4.02 -5.95 -17.75
CA PRO A 268 -4.56 -4.64 -17.41
C PRO A 268 -4.20 -3.60 -18.46
N ARG A 269 -5.15 -2.74 -18.80
CA ARG A 269 -4.94 -1.68 -19.80
C ARG A 269 -4.69 -0.36 -19.10
N LEU A 270 -3.57 0.30 -19.38
CA LEU A 270 -3.33 1.68 -18.95
C LEU A 270 -4.42 2.59 -19.53
N ILE A 271 -5.08 3.36 -18.68
CA ILE A 271 -6.13 4.31 -19.10
C ILE A 271 -5.77 5.76 -18.80
N ARG A 272 -4.93 6.03 -17.79
CA ARG A 272 -4.49 7.38 -17.45
C ARG A 272 -3.08 7.38 -16.83
N SER A 273 -2.30 8.41 -17.18
CA SER A 273 -1.17 8.89 -16.39
C SER A 273 -1.63 10.12 -15.62
N LEU A 274 -1.36 10.17 -14.32
CA LEU A 274 -1.87 11.17 -13.40
C LEU A 274 -0.71 11.81 -12.66
N HIS A 275 -0.67 13.13 -12.65
CA HIS A 275 0.24 13.95 -11.85
C HIS A 275 -0.38 15.34 -11.69
N GLU A 276 0.14 16.19 -10.81
CA GLU A 276 -0.33 17.57 -10.68
C GLU A 276 -0.10 18.34 -12.00
N GLY A 277 -1.05 19.17 -12.40
CA GLY A 277 -1.04 19.80 -13.73
C GLY A 277 -1.45 18.89 -14.91
N SER A 278 -1.78 17.61 -14.67
CA SER A 278 -2.51 16.81 -15.66
C SER A 278 -3.89 17.43 -15.96
N VAL A 279 -4.47 17.15 -17.13
CA VAL A 279 -5.80 17.67 -17.48
C VAL A 279 -6.83 17.26 -16.42
N GLY A 280 -7.45 18.27 -15.80
CA GLY A 280 -8.44 18.09 -14.75
C GLY A 280 -7.86 17.69 -13.39
N ILE A 281 -6.56 17.81 -13.17
CA ILE A 281 -5.91 17.66 -11.86
C ILE A 281 -5.30 19.01 -11.48
N GLY A 282 -5.66 19.50 -10.29
CA GLY A 282 -5.21 20.79 -9.78
C GLY A 282 -3.74 20.83 -9.40
N ASP A 283 -3.28 22.04 -9.05
CA ASP A 283 -1.88 22.39 -8.75
C ASP A 283 -0.92 22.15 -9.93
N LEU A 284 0.37 22.42 -9.70
CA LEU A 284 1.45 22.20 -10.66
C LEU A 284 2.52 21.34 -9.97
N PRO A 285 3.26 20.50 -10.70
CA PRO A 285 4.35 19.74 -10.11
C PRO A 285 5.42 20.67 -9.54
N GLU A 286 5.75 20.50 -8.27
CA GLU A 286 6.84 21.15 -7.56
C GLU A 286 7.88 20.09 -7.11
N PRO A 287 9.17 20.45 -7.01
CA PRO A 287 10.18 19.49 -6.60
C PRO A 287 9.90 18.92 -5.21
N GLY A 288 9.83 17.59 -5.10
CA GLY A 288 9.61 16.88 -3.84
C GLY A 288 8.15 16.69 -3.43
N ASP A 289 7.15 17.06 -4.26
CA ASP A 289 5.73 16.88 -3.92
C ASP A 289 5.34 15.42 -3.67
N MET A 290 6.01 14.49 -4.36
CA MET A 290 5.80 13.05 -4.25
C MET A 290 4.36 12.59 -4.54
N PHE A 291 3.70 13.16 -5.56
CA PHE A 291 2.37 12.73 -5.97
C PHE A 291 2.31 11.21 -6.20
N GLY A 292 1.31 10.56 -5.60
CA GLY A 292 1.14 9.11 -5.68
C GLY A 292 1.93 8.33 -4.63
N TYR A 293 2.52 9.01 -3.63
CA TYR A 293 3.18 8.38 -2.49
C TYR A 293 2.29 7.34 -1.80
N ALA A 294 1.03 7.70 -1.57
CA ALA A 294 -0.02 6.79 -1.13
C ALA A 294 -1.21 6.82 -2.10
N LEU A 295 -1.90 5.69 -2.24
CA LEU A 295 -3.06 5.54 -3.11
C LEU A 295 -4.20 4.81 -2.40
N ALA A 296 -5.43 5.25 -2.61
CA ALA A 296 -6.63 4.53 -2.17
C ALA A 296 -7.85 4.86 -3.04
N PHE A 297 -8.74 3.90 -3.26
CA PHE A 297 -10.02 4.15 -3.93
C PHE A 297 -11.13 4.46 -2.92
N VAL A 298 -11.82 5.58 -3.10
CA VAL A 298 -12.96 6.00 -2.29
C VAL A 298 -14.15 6.31 -3.21
N GLY A 299 -15.06 5.35 -3.35
CA GLY A 299 -16.26 5.51 -4.18
C GLY A 299 -15.95 5.60 -5.67
N ALA A 300 -16.06 6.79 -6.24
CA ALA A 300 -15.78 7.07 -7.66
C ALA A 300 -14.42 7.72 -7.90
N ASP A 301 -13.68 7.99 -6.83
CA ASP A 301 -12.43 8.73 -6.87
C ASP A 301 -11.25 7.82 -6.50
N LEU A 302 -10.13 8.06 -7.17
CA LEU A 302 -8.81 7.68 -6.70
C LEU A 302 -8.28 8.83 -5.83
N LEU A 303 -7.88 8.53 -4.60
CA LEU A 303 -7.11 9.43 -3.76
C LEU A 303 -5.63 9.19 -4.02
N ALA A 304 -4.89 10.27 -4.27
CA ALA A 304 -3.43 10.28 -4.35
C ALA A 304 -2.85 11.21 -3.28
N GLY A 305 -1.98 10.68 -2.44
CA GLY A 305 -1.23 11.44 -1.44
C GLY A 305 -0.11 12.24 -2.09
N VAL A 306 0.08 13.46 -1.62
CA VAL A 306 1.13 14.40 -2.04
C VAL A 306 1.79 14.96 -0.76
N PRO A 307 2.48 14.11 0.04
CA PRO A 307 2.93 14.50 1.37
C PRO A 307 3.97 15.62 1.35
N GLY A 308 4.71 15.78 0.24
CA GLY A 308 5.69 16.86 0.08
C GLY A 308 5.09 18.20 -0.32
N GLN A 309 3.77 18.26 -0.62
CA GLN A 309 3.12 19.49 -1.05
C GLN A 309 3.37 20.63 -0.06
N SER A 310 3.79 21.76 -0.62
CA SER A 310 4.04 22.97 0.14
C SER A 310 2.98 24.04 -0.11
N GLU A 311 2.64 24.80 0.92
CA GLU A 311 1.93 26.07 0.78
C GLU A 311 2.84 27.25 1.15
N ILE A 312 2.40 28.47 0.83
CA ILE A 312 3.09 29.69 1.25
C ILE A 312 3.30 29.65 2.77
N ARG A 313 4.59 29.57 3.18
CA ARG A 313 5.06 29.50 4.58
C ARG A 313 4.71 28.20 5.33
N ARG A 314 4.27 27.15 4.64
CA ARG A 314 4.01 25.81 5.19
C ARG A 314 4.63 24.77 4.25
N LEU A 315 5.95 24.63 4.35
CA LEU A 315 6.72 23.58 3.67
C LEU A 315 6.21 22.19 4.08
N GLU A 316 5.98 21.33 3.10
CA GLU A 316 5.61 19.91 3.28
C GLU A 316 4.43 19.70 4.25
N CYS A 317 3.46 20.62 4.23
CA CYS A 317 2.22 20.42 4.99
C CYS A 317 1.36 19.30 4.41
N GLY A 318 1.60 18.93 3.15
CA GLY A 318 1.00 17.82 2.46
C GLY A 318 -0.41 18.10 1.93
N ALA A 319 -0.82 17.30 0.96
CA ALA A 319 -2.15 17.34 0.36
C ALA A 319 -2.63 15.94 -0.08
N VAL A 320 -3.92 15.84 -0.40
CA VAL A 320 -4.50 14.69 -1.09
C VAL A 320 -5.30 15.18 -2.30
N GLN A 321 -5.02 14.62 -3.46
CA GLN A 321 -5.79 14.82 -4.68
C GLN A 321 -6.88 13.75 -4.78
N ALA A 322 -8.15 14.16 -4.69
CA ALA A 322 -9.30 13.28 -4.97
C ALA A 322 -9.66 13.38 -6.46
N ILE A 323 -9.33 12.36 -7.24
CA ILE A 323 -9.35 12.36 -8.70
C ILE A 323 -10.48 11.45 -9.19
N PRO A 324 -11.47 11.97 -9.94
CA PRO A 324 -12.50 11.14 -10.54
C PRO A 324 -11.89 10.08 -11.46
N ILE A 325 -12.26 8.81 -11.27
CA ILE A 325 -11.83 7.71 -12.16
C ILE A 325 -12.29 8.00 -13.59
N ASP A 326 -13.55 8.43 -13.73
CA ASP A 326 -14.12 8.93 -14.98
C ASP A 326 -13.93 10.46 -15.09
N PRO A 327 -13.04 10.94 -15.99
CA PRO A 327 -12.72 12.36 -16.11
C PRO A 327 -13.91 13.19 -16.62
N THR A 328 -14.97 12.58 -17.18
CA THR A 328 -16.16 13.31 -17.61
C THR A 328 -17.00 13.82 -16.42
N ARG A 329 -16.74 13.30 -15.21
CA ARG A 329 -17.46 13.67 -13.98
C ARG A 329 -16.95 14.96 -13.33
N GLY A 330 -15.80 15.48 -13.77
CA GLY A 330 -15.25 16.73 -13.27
C GLY A 330 -13.73 16.70 -13.11
N VAL A 331 -13.23 17.73 -12.42
CA VAL A 331 -11.81 17.89 -12.06
C VAL A 331 -11.52 17.33 -10.67
N SER A 332 -10.25 17.14 -10.35
CA SER A 332 -9.81 16.73 -9.02
C SER A 332 -10.21 17.77 -7.97
N ARG A 333 -10.40 17.30 -6.74
CA ARG A 333 -10.54 18.14 -5.55
C ARG A 333 -9.30 17.96 -4.70
N ILE A 334 -8.68 19.07 -4.34
CA ILE A 334 -7.55 19.09 -3.42
C ILE A 334 -8.09 19.12 -1.99
N ILE A 335 -7.59 18.21 -1.15
CA ILE A 335 -7.93 18.10 0.26
C ILE A 335 -6.68 18.47 1.06
N ARG A 336 -6.85 19.41 1.99
CA ARG A 336 -5.79 19.95 2.85
C ARG A 336 -6.34 20.19 4.25
N LEU A 337 -5.45 20.28 5.23
CA LEU A 337 -5.78 20.76 6.57
C LEU A 337 -5.81 22.29 6.57
N ALA A 338 -6.90 22.90 7.06
CA ALA A 338 -6.98 24.36 7.15
C ALA A 338 -5.88 24.95 8.04
N ASP A 339 -5.53 24.21 9.10
CA ASP A 339 -4.47 24.50 10.06
C ASP A 339 -3.22 23.63 9.85
N GLY A 340 -2.93 23.25 8.59
CA GLY A 340 -1.71 22.52 8.22
C GLY A 340 -0.45 23.20 8.77
N GLN A 341 0.44 22.40 9.35
CA GLN A 341 1.72 22.81 9.92
C GLN A 341 2.88 22.42 8.99
N LEU A 342 4.05 22.99 9.27
CA LEU A 342 5.29 22.63 8.58
C LEU A 342 5.57 21.14 8.79
N TYR A 343 5.86 20.42 7.71
CA TYR A 343 6.23 19.01 7.74
C TYR A 343 5.16 18.10 8.37
N ASP A 344 3.88 18.43 8.24
CA ASP A 344 2.80 17.54 8.68
C ASP A 344 2.75 16.25 7.83
N HIS A 345 3.22 16.32 6.57
CA HIS A 345 3.13 15.25 5.59
C HIS A 345 1.71 14.67 5.43
N PHE A 346 0.70 15.54 5.47
CA PHE A 346 -0.69 15.13 5.24
C PHE A 346 -0.81 14.41 3.89
N GLY A 347 -1.39 13.21 3.88
CA GLY A 347 -1.46 12.37 2.68
C GLY A 347 -0.45 11.22 2.66
N TRP A 348 0.35 11.06 3.72
CA TRP A 348 1.35 9.99 3.85
C TRP A 348 0.79 8.58 3.70
N SER A 349 -0.41 8.33 4.25
CA SER A 349 -1.08 7.04 4.13
C SER A 349 -2.57 7.25 3.88
N LEU A 350 -3.19 6.34 3.12
CA LEU A 350 -4.58 6.48 2.70
C LEU A 350 -5.33 5.17 2.86
N ALA A 351 -6.57 5.26 3.33
CA ALA A 351 -7.51 4.14 3.33
C ALA A 351 -8.95 4.61 3.17
N ARG A 352 -9.80 3.68 2.76
CA ARG A 352 -11.25 3.81 2.74
C ARG A 352 -11.83 3.07 3.94
N THR A 353 -12.88 3.62 4.54
CA THR A 353 -13.73 2.87 5.47
C THR A 353 -14.93 2.23 4.77
N GLY A 354 -15.52 1.21 5.41
CA GLY A 354 -16.73 0.55 4.88
C GLY A 354 -17.89 1.50 4.55
N ASP A 355 -18.09 2.52 5.39
CA ASP A 355 -19.10 3.59 5.27
C ASP A 355 -18.68 4.77 4.36
N GLY A 356 -17.52 4.67 3.71
CA GLY A 356 -17.11 5.55 2.62
C GLY A 356 -16.32 6.79 3.02
N PHE A 357 -15.92 6.92 4.29
CA PHE A 357 -14.96 7.94 4.69
C PHE A 357 -13.58 7.61 4.11
N ALA A 358 -12.78 8.66 3.91
CA ALA A 358 -11.35 8.52 3.70
C ALA A 358 -10.61 8.74 5.02
N LEU A 359 -9.62 7.89 5.28
CA LEU A 359 -8.63 8.08 6.32
C LEU A 359 -7.35 8.58 5.67
N VAL A 360 -6.78 9.64 6.23
CA VAL A 360 -5.53 10.24 5.75
C VAL A 360 -4.54 10.33 6.91
N GLY A 361 -3.37 9.73 6.73
CA GLY A 361 -2.26 9.81 7.67
C GLY A 361 -1.60 11.18 7.70
N VAL A 362 -1.24 11.62 8.90
CA VAL A 362 -0.50 12.86 9.18
C VAL A 362 0.57 12.54 10.25
N PRO A 363 1.54 11.66 9.93
CA PRO A 363 2.42 11.04 10.93
C PRO A 363 3.25 12.05 11.72
N ASP A 364 3.59 13.18 11.11
CA ASP A 364 4.47 14.19 11.69
C ASP A 364 3.71 15.35 12.33
N ARG A 365 2.39 15.20 12.51
CA ARG A 365 1.57 16.18 13.21
C ARG A 365 1.96 16.26 14.68
N GLY A 366 2.54 17.39 15.08
CA GLY A 366 2.92 17.66 16.46
C GLY A 366 3.99 16.67 16.96
N THR A 367 3.82 16.10 18.16
CA THR A 367 4.79 15.14 18.72
C THR A 367 4.37 13.68 18.58
N THR A 368 3.15 13.42 18.10
CA THR A 368 2.56 12.07 18.12
C THR A 368 2.06 11.58 16.77
N GLY A 369 1.77 12.49 15.84
CA GLY A 369 1.03 12.20 14.61
C GLY A 369 -0.48 12.27 14.78
N ALA A 370 -1.20 12.25 13.65
CA ALA A 370 -2.66 12.28 13.59
C ALA A 370 -3.20 11.45 12.42
N VAL A 371 -4.49 11.13 12.48
CA VAL A 371 -5.26 10.63 11.34
C VAL A 371 -6.39 11.61 11.07
N ALA A 372 -6.46 12.12 9.85
CA ALA A 372 -7.59 12.92 9.41
C ALA A 372 -8.69 12.04 8.81
N VAL A 373 -9.94 12.34 9.17
CA VAL A 373 -11.13 11.70 8.63
C VAL A 373 -11.84 12.66 7.69
N VAL A 374 -12.00 12.25 6.44
CA VAL A 374 -12.67 13.03 5.39
C VAL A 374 -14.02 12.40 5.08
N SER A 375 -15.08 13.18 5.20
CA SER A 375 -16.45 12.71 4.96
C SER A 375 -16.71 12.48 3.46
N PRO A 376 -17.59 11.51 3.09
CA PRO A 376 -17.97 11.29 1.70
C PRO A 376 -18.57 12.53 1.02
N GLY A 377 -19.26 13.37 1.79
CA GLY A 377 -19.82 14.65 1.32
C GLY A 377 -18.81 15.78 1.18
N GLY A 378 -17.52 15.53 1.44
CA GLY A 378 -16.49 16.55 1.56
C GLY A 378 -16.55 17.28 2.90
N GLY A 379 -16.06 18.52 2.92
CA GLY A 379 -15.90 19.31 4.13
C GLY A 379 -14.47 19.27 4.69
N GLU A 380 -14.28 19.98 5.80
CA GLU A 380 -12.99 20.10 6.46
C GLU A 380 -12.60 18.78 7.14
N PRO A 381 -11.40 18.23 6.87
CA PRO A 381 -10.93 17.01 7.52
C PRO A 381 -10.93 17.16 9.04
N GLN A 382 -11.38 16.12 9.75
CA GLN A 382 -11.37 16.10 11.21
C GLN A 382 -10.21 15.26 11.72
N LEU A 383 -9.37 15.83 12.58
CA LEU A 383 -8.20 15.13 13.13
C LEU A 383 -8.56 14.27 14.34
N ILE A 384 -8.08 13.03 14.33
CA ILE A 384 -8.05 12.12 15.46
C ILE A 384 -6.60 11.99 15.90
N PHE A 385 -6.38 12.16 17.20
CA PHE A 385 -5.09 11.97 17.85
C PHE A 385 -5.08 10.67 18.65
N PRO A 386 -3.90 10.03 18.81
CA PRO A 386 -3.79 8.84 19.63
C PRO A 386 -3.86 9.21 21.12
N ASP A 387 -4.30 8.27 21.95
CA ASP A 387 -4.06 8.38 23.39
C ASP A 387 -2.60 8.03 23.70
N GLY A 388 -1.96 8.84 24.56
CA GLY A 388 -0.62 8.58 25.10
C GLY A 388 0.53 9.02 24.18
N ASP A 389 1.73 8.54 24.48
CA ASP A 389 2.96 8.90 23.77
C ASP A 389 3.15 8.00 22.53
N ALA A 390 2.43 8.30 21.46
CA ALA A 390 2.69 7.70 20.15
C ALA A 390 3.86 8.42 19.45
N LEU A 391 4.53 7.73 18.55
CA LEU A 391 5.39 8.35 17.54
C LEU A 391 4.82 7.95 16.18
N GLU A 392 4.69 8.92 15.26
CA GLU A 392 4.28 8.69 13.87
C GLU A 392 2.87 8.07 13.71
N PHE A 393 1.93 8.40 14.60
CA PHE A 393 0.54 7.96 14.48
C PHE A 393 -0.07 8.45 13.15
N GLY A 394 -0.62 7.51 12.38
CA GLY A 394 -1.07 7.78 11.02
C GLY A 394 -0.06 7.40 9.93
N ALA A 395 1.14 6.89 10.27
CA ALA A 395 2.08 6.34 9.29
C ALA A 395 1.47 5.20 8.46
N ALA A 396 0.57 4.40 9.05
CA ALA A 396 -0.25 3.43 8.35
C ALA A 396 -1.71 3.50 8.84
N VAL A 397 -2.66 3.51 7.90
CA VAL A 397 -4.09 3.51 8.19
C VAL A 397 -4.82 2.40 7.42
N THR A 398 -5.93 1.94 7.99
CA THR A 398 -6.87 1.01 7.36
C THR A 398 -8.25 1.18 7.97
N GLY A 399 -9.31 0.86 7.21
CA GLY A 399 -10.70 0.99 7.66
C GLY A 399 -11.68 0.05 6.98
#